data_AF-A0A3D2FD58-F1
#
_entry.id   AF-A0A3D2FD58-F1
#
_cell.length_a   1.000
_cell.length_b   1.000
_cell.length_c   1.000
_cell.angle_alpha   90.00
_cell.angle_beta   90.00
_cell.angle_gamma   90.00
#
_symmetry.space_group_name_H-M   'P 1'
#
loop_
_entity.id
_entity.type
_entity.pdbx_description
1 polymer ?
#
loop_
_entity_poly.entity_id
_entity_poly.type
_entity_poly.pdbx_seq_one_letter_code
_entity_poly.pdbx_strand_id
1 'polypeptide(L)'
;MKRAFAIVPLLVAGIFGGFFLWGLNPERDPNGIPSVFIPQPVPTFKLEPVEGLETLGLSKADLTDNSGPVIVNVFASWCVPCRAEHEVLTKLVERDGQRLFGINYKDKPKDAVRWLE
;
A
#
# COMPACT_ATOMS: atom_id res chain seq x y z
N MET A 1 -15.34 -53.65 6.51
CA MET A 1 -14.25 -52.79 5.99
C MET A 1 -14.56 -52.14 4.65
N LYS A 2 -15.03 -52.85 3.61
CA LYS A 2 -15.31 -52.27 2.27
C LYS A 2 -16.38 -51.16 2.24
N ARG A 3 -17.38 -51.21 3.14
CA ARG A 3 -18.45 -50.19 3.24
C ARG A 3 -17.98 -48.85 3.81
N ALA A 4 -16.93 -48.83 4.63
CA ALA A 4 -16.36 -47.59 5.17
C ALA A 4 -15.66 -46.77 4.07
N PHE A 5 -15.04 -47.44 3.10
CA PHE A 5 -14.42 -46.79 1.94
C PHE A 5 -15.44 -46.14 0.99
N ALA A 6 -16.69 -46.62 0.97
CA ALA A 6 -17.74 -46.03 0.14
C ALA A 6 -18.17 -44.63 0.61
N ILE A 7 -17.89 -44.27 1.87
CA ILE A 7 -18.23 -42.97 2.47
C ILE A 7 -17.12 -41.92 2.21
N VAL A 8 -15.91 -42.37 1.88
CA VAL A 8 -14.74 -41.50 1.67
C VAL A 8 -14.98 -40.41 0.62
N PRO A 9 -15.56 -40.70 -0.57
CA PRO A 9 -15.83 -39.65 -1.56
C PRO A 9 -16.80 -38.57 -1.06
N LEU A 10 -17.81 -38.95 -0.27
CA LEU A 10 -18.77 -38.02 0.30
C LEU A 10 -18.15 -37.13 1.39
N LEU A 11 -17.26 -37.69 2.22
CA LEU A 11 -16.52 -36.91 3.21
C LEU A 11 -15.59 -35.91 2.54
N VAL A 12 -14.86 -36.33 1.51
CA VAL A 12 -14.00 -35.43 0.73
C VAL A 12 -14.84 -34.31 0.10
N ALA A 13 -15.94 -34.65 -0.58
CA ALA A 13 -16.84 -33.66 -1.15
C ALA A 13 -17.43 -32.70 -0.09
N GLY A 14 -17.78 -33.21 1.09
CA GLY A 14 -18.25 -32.38 2.21
C GLY A 14 -17.20 -31.41 2.73
N ILE A 15 -15.94 -31.85 2.86
CA ILE A 15 -14.82 -30.99 3.27
C ILE A 15 -14.59 -29.88 2.25
N PHE A 16 -14.49 -30.23 0.96
CA PHE A 16 -14.30 -29.23 -0.10
C PHE A 16 -15.51 -28.29 -0.22
N GLY A 17 -16.73 -28.83 -0.15
CA GLY A 17 -17.96 -28.03 -0.17
C GLY A 17 -18.01 -27.04 1.00
N GLY A 18 -17.65 -27.47 2.21
CA GLY A 18 -17.53 -26.58 3.37
C GLY A 18 -16.49 -25.49 3.17
N PHE A 19 -15.32 -25.83 2.60
CA PHE A 19 -14.27 -24.86 2.30
C PHE A 19 -14.72 -23.84 1.24
N PHE A 20 -15.41 -24.28 0.19
CA PHE A 20 -15.95 -23.38 -0.84
C PHE A 20 -17.03 -22.45 -0.28
N LEU A 21 -17.95 -22.96 0.53
CA LEU A 21 -18.97 -22.14 1.18
C LEU A 21 -18.34 -21.10 2.12
N TRP A 22 -17.27 -21.46 2.82
CA TRP A 22 -16.50 -20.52 3.64
C TRP A 22 -15.76 -19.46 2.80
N GLY A 23 -15.18 -19.86 1.66
CA GLY A 23 -14.51 -18.95 0.73
C GLY A 23 -15.48 -17.98 0.03
N LEU A 24 -16.74 -18.36 -0.15
CA LEU A 24 -17.81 -17.52 -0.70
C LEU A 24 -18.40 -16.53 0.31
N ASN A 25 -17.86 -16.46 1.55
CA ASN A 25 -18.32 -15.51 2.55
C ASN A 25 -18.19 -14.06 2.01
N PRO A 26 -19.31 -13.32 1.84
CA PRO A 26 -19.30 -11.95 1.31
C PRO A 26 -18.52 -10.94 2.16
N GLU A 27 -18.31 -11.24 3.44
CA GLU A 27 -17.53 -10.39 4.36
C GLU A 27 -16.02 -10.54 4.18
N ARG A 28 -15.55 -11.56 3.44
CA ARG A 28 -14.14 -11.66 3.07
C ARG A 28 -13.88 -10.77 1.88
N ASP A 29 -13.02 -9.79 2.06
CA ASP A 29 -12.39 -9.08 0.94
C ASP A 29 -11.09 -9.81 0.56
N PRO A 30 -11.08 -10.62 -0.51
CA PRO A 30 -9.86 -11.29 -0.98
C PRO A 30 -8.81 -10.32 -1.50
N ASN A 31 -9.17 -9.06 -1.77
CA ASN A 31 -8.25 -8.00 -2.17
C ASN A 31 -7.83 -7.09 -0.99
N GLY A 32 -8.37 -7.35 0.21
CA GLY A 32 -8.03 -6.59 1.39
C GLY A 32 -6.57 -6.85 1.76
N ILE A 33 -5.73 -5.82 1.63
CA ILE A 33 -4.35 -5.83 2.17
C ILE A 33 -4.41 -5.15 3.53
N PRO A 34 -4.61 -5.89 4.65
CA PRO A 34 -4.74 -5.29 5.96
C PRO A 34 -3.41 -4.61 6.32
N SER A 35 -3.47 -3.30 6.57
CA SER A 35 -2.31 -2.57 7.10
C SER A 35 -2.09 -3.00 8.54
N VAL A 36 -0.94 -3.64 8.79
CA VAL A 36 -0.49 -4.02 10.14
C VAL A 36 -0.07 -2.81 10.99
N PHE A 37 -0.02 -1.60 10.40
CA PHE A 37 0.51 -0.39 11.01
C PHE A 37 -0.55 0.60 11.50
N ILE A 38 -1.85 0.31 11.37
CA ILE A 38 -2.93 1.23 11.79
C ILE A 38 -2.84 1.65 13.27
N PRO A 39 -2.48 0.79 14.25
CA PRO A 39 -2.30 1.24 15.62
C PRO A 39 -0.88 1.75 15.92
N GLN A 40 0.05 1.70 14.96
CA GLN A 40 1.46 2.01 15.19
C GLN A 40 1.75 3.49 14.91
N PRO A 41 2.57 4.16 15.75
CA PRO A 41 3.01 5.50 15.46
C PRO A 41 3.93 5.52 14.23
N VAL A 42 4.00 6.68 13.57
CA VAL A 42 5.00 6.92 12.53
C VAL A 42 6.41 6.64 13.11
N PRO A 43 7.22 5.80 12.46
CA PRO A 43 8.58 5.50 12.91
C PRO A 43 9.45 6.74 13.02
N THR A 44 10.48 6.70 13.86
CA THR A 44 11.50 7.76 13.89
C THR A 44 12.41 7.61 12.69
N PHE A 45 12.49 8.65 11.84
CA PHE A 45 13.39 8.72 10.70
C PHE A 45 13.79 10.16 10.39
N LYS A 46 14.88 10.30 9.63
CA LYS A 46 15.32 11.53 8.99
C LYS A 46 15.92 11.17 7.63
N LEU A 47 15.30 11.66 6.57
CA LEU A 47 15.70 11.46 5.18
C LEU A 47 16.24 12.77 4.63
N GLU A 48 17.36 12.67 3.93
CA GLU A 48 17.91 13.77 3.14
C GLU A 48 17.03 14.01 1.90
N PRO A 49 17.04 15.23 1.33
CA PRO A 49 16.34 15.50 0.08
C PRO A 49 16.90 14.67 -1.07
N VAL A 50 16.07 14.46 -2.10
CA VAL A 50 16.52 13.81 -3.33
C VAL A 50 17.53 14.73 -4.03
N GLU A 51 18.74 14.23 -4.26
CA GLU A 51 19.79 14.98 -4.94
C GLU A 51 19.33 15.46 -6.32
N GLY A 52 19.47 16.76 -6.57
CA GLY A 52 19.05 17.41 -7.83
C GLY A 52 17.62 17.97 -7.83
N LEU A 53 16.83 17.73 -6.77
CA LEU A 53 15.56 18.42 -6.55
C LEU A 53 15.71 19.53 -5.53
N GLU A 54 15.14 20.69 -5.83
CA GLU A 54 15.01 21.84 -4.90
C GLU A 54 13.91 21.57 -3.86
N THR A 55 14.09 20.51 -3.06
CA THR A 55 13.15 20.06 -2.02
C THR A 55 13.84 19.96 -0.66
N LEU A 56 13.06 20.03 0.41
CA LEU A 56 13.55 19.78 1.76
C LEU A 56 13.66 18.28 2.03
N GLY A 57 14.51 17.91 2.99
CA GLY A 57 14.48 16.55 3.56
C GLY A 57 13.15 16.28 4.29
N LEU A 58 12.93 15.01 4.65
CA LEU A 58 11.70 14.56 5.32
C LEU A 58 12.03 13.84 6.62
N SER A 59 11.33 14.18 7.69
CA SER A 59 11.47 13.55 9.01
C SER A 59 10.11 13.18 9.59
N LYS A 60 10.14 12.47 10.72
CA LYS A 60 8.92 12.17 11.48
C LYS A 60 8.14 13.44 11.86
N ALA A 61 8.84 14.50 12.28
CA ALA A 61 8.22 15.74 12.72
C ALA A 61 7.40 16.38 11.60
N ASP A 62 7.89 16.32 10.36
CA ASP A 62 7.18 16.85 9.19
C ASP A 62 5.86 16.12 8.91
N LEU A 63 5.69 14.89 9.41
CA LEU A 63 4.45 14.12 9.30
C LEU A 63 3.52 14.33 10.51
N THR A 64 4.06 14.55 11.70
CA THR A 64 3.27 14.69 12.94
C THR A 64 2.85 16.12 13.24
N ASP A 65 3.65 17.11 12.83
CA ASP A 65 3.48 18.51 13.21
C ASP A 65 2.60 19.23 12.17
N ASN A 66 1.47 18.60 11.84
CA ASN A 66 0.48 19.10 10.90
C ASN A 66 -0.87 19.28 11.59
N SER A 67 -1.63 20.27 11.15
CA SER A 67 -2.98 20.56 11.69
C SER A 67 -4.06 19.56 11.23
N GLY A 68 -3.71 18.59 10.39
CA GLY A 68 -4.66 17.67 9.78
C GLY A 68 -3.98 16.39 9.28
N PRO A 69 -4.75 15.47 8.68
CA PRO A 69 -4.19 14.27 8.08
C PRO A 69 -3.17 14.64 7.01
N VAL A 70 -2.22 13.76 6.75
CA VAL A 70 -1.22 13.91 5.69
C VAL A 70 -1.16 12.63 4.88
N ILE A 71 -0.80 12.75 3.61
CA ILE A 71 -0.60 11.60 2.72
C ILE A 71 0.90 11.44 2.49
N VAL A 72 1.39 10.21 2.63
CA VAL A 72 2.76 9.86 2.26
C VAL A 72 2.71 8.88 1.10
N ASN A 73 3.31 9.27 -0.02
CA ASN A 73 3.46 8.43 -1.19
C ASN A 73 4.89 7.88 -1.25
N VAL A 74 5.03 6.56 -1.30
CA VAL A 74 6.32 5.88 -1.46
C VAL A 74 6.44 5.45 -2.93
N PHE A 75 7.37 6.04 -3.66
CA PHE A 75 7.46 5.89 -5.12
C PHE A 75 8.86 5.55 -5.61
N ALA A 76 8.95 5.15 -6.88
CA ALA A 76 10.20 5.09 -7.63
C ALA A 76 9.94 5.28 -9.13
N SER A 77 10.90 5.82 -9.87
CA SER A 77 10.82 6.04 -11.34
C SER A 77 10.55 4.76 -12.14
N TRP A 78 11.07 3.63 -11.64
CA TRP A 78 10.89 2.30 -12.22
C TRP A 78 9.54 1.66 -11.87
N CYS A 79 8.76 2.26 -10.96
CA CYS A 79 7.46 1.76 -10.53
C CYS A 79 6.36 2.17 -11.52
N VAL A 80 5.95 1.24 -12.38
CA VAL A 80 4.86 1.44 -13.35
C VAL A 80 3.55 1.93 -12.70
N PRO A 81 3.01 1.29 -11.63
CA PRO A 81 1.76 1.77 -11.03
C PRO A 81 1.90 3.15 -10.39
N CYS A 82 3.09 3.52 -9.90
CA CYS A 82 3.33 4.82 -9.30
C CYS A 82 3.13 5.97 -10.31
N ARG A 83 3.34 5.74 -11.62
CA ARG A 83 3.03 6.75 -12.66
C ARG A 83 1.55 7.04 -12.79
N ALA A 84 0.70 6.01 -12.73
CA ALA A 84 -0.75 6.20 -12.77
C ALA A 84 -1.26 6.83 -11.47
N GLU A 85 -0.69 6.45 -10.34
CA GLU A 85 -1.03 7.01 -9.03
C GLU A 85 -0.65 8.50 -8.90
N HIS A 86 0.50 8.88 -9.45
CA HIS A 86 1.01 10.25 -9.35
C HIS A 86 0.00 11.29 -9.88
N GLU A 87 -0.61 11.04 -11.05
CA GLU A 87 -1.63 11.94 -11.60
C GLU A 87 -2.84 12.09 -10.68
N VAL A 88 -3.29 10.99 -10.05
CA VAL A 88 -4.43 10.99 -9.14
C VAL A 88 -4.11 11.77 -7.86
N LEU A 89 -2.91 11.57 -7.31
CA LEU A 89 -2.46 12.28 -6.10
C LEU A 89 -2.26 13.77 -6.36
N THR A 90 -1.69 14.17 -7.49
CA THR A 90 -1.54 15.58 -7.85
C THR A 90 -2.89 16.26 -7.97
N LYS A 91 -3.86 15.62 -8.65
CA LYS A 91 -5.25 16.14 -8.73
C LYS A 91 -5.92 16.26 -7.36
N LEU A 92 -5.64 15.34 -6.43
CA LEU A 92 -6.14 15.42 -5.05
C LEU A 92 -5.58 16.63 -4.31
N VAL A 93 -4.27 16.87 -4.43
CA VAL A 93 -3.60 18.04 -3.83
C VAL A 93 -4.17 19.33 -4.43
N GLU A 94 -4.30 19.42 -5.75
CA GLU A 94 -4.84 20.59 -6.44
C GLU A 94 -6.30 20.89 -6.06
N ARG A 95 -7.13 19.85 -5.93
CA ARG A 95 -8.56 19.99 -5.63
C ARG A 95 -8.82 20.30 -4.15
N ASP A 96 -8.17 19.56 -3.26
CA ASP A 96 -8.53 19.53 -1.83
C ASP A 96 -7.48 20.21 -0.93
N GLY A 97 -6.33 20.62 -1.49
CA GLY A 97 -5.24 21.25 -0.72
C GLY A 97 -4.57 20.30 0.27
N GLN A 98 -4.73 18.99 0.10
CA GLN A 98 -4.21 17.97 1.01
C GLN A 98 -2.68 17.95 0.99
N ARG A 99 -2.04 17.90 2.17
CA ARG A 99 -0.57 17.78 2.24
C ARG A 99 -0.13 16.38 1.79
N LEU A 100 0.77 16.36 0.81
CA LEU A 100 1.34 15.15 0.21
C LEU A 100 2.87 15.19 0.34
N PHE A 101 3.45 14.15 0.91
CA PHE A 101 4.90 13.95 1.00
C PHE A 101 5.32 12.76 0.15
N GLY A 102 6.44 12.88 -0.56
CA GLY A 102 7.01 11.82 -1.38
C GLY A 102 8.25 11.20 -0.75
N ILE A 103 8.30 9.87 -0.70
CA ILE A 103 9.51 9.11 -0.34
C ILE A 103 9.99 8.36 -1.58
N ASN A 104 11.14 8.80 -2.10
CA ASN A 104 11.81 8.12 -3.20
C ASN A 104 12.50 6.84 -2.69
N TYR A 105 11.93 5.68 -3.00
CA TYR A 105 12.33 4.40 -2.43
C TYR A 105 13.23 3.61 -3.37
N LYS A 106 14.50 3.46 -2.99
CA LYS A 106 15.51 2.64 -3.71
C LYS A 106 15.56 2.97 -5.21
N ASP A 107 15.55 4.25 -5.51
CA ASP A 107 15.62 4.76 -6.86
C ASP A 107 16.89 5.60 -7.02
N LYS A 108 17.32 5.81 -8.27
CA LYS A 108 18.47 6.66 -8.54
C LYS A 108 18.01 8.12 -8.52
N PRO A 109 18.68 9.04 -7.80
CA PRO A 109 18.24 10.44 -7.73
C PRO A 109 18.03 11.08 -9.11
N LYS A 110 18.94 10.82 -10.07
CA LYS A 110 18.80 11.31 -11.45
C LYS A 110 17.55 10.82 -12.19
N ASP A 111 17.13 9.58 -11.92
CA ASP A 111 15.93 9.01 -12.55
C ASP A 111 14.66 9.55 -11.88
N ALA A 112 14.70 9.78 -10.56
CA ALA A 112 13.63 10.42 -9.82
C ALA A 112 13.43 11.89 -10.25
N VAL A 113 14.51 12.67 -10.38
CA VAL A 113 14.49 14.05 -10.89
C VAL A 113 13.82 14.08 -12.27
N ARG A 114 14.32 13.25 -13.21
CA ARG A 114 13.77 13.17 -14.57
C ARG A 114 12.30 12.76 -14.62
N TRP A 115 11.79 12.05 -13.62
CA TRP A 115 10.38 11.69 -13.57
C TRP A 115 9.51 12.82 -13.00
N LEU A 116 10.03 13.58 -12.04
CA LEU A 116 9.27 14.64 -11.35
C LEU A 116 9.33 16.01 -12.04
N GLU A 117 10.30 16.23 -12.94
CA GLU A 117 10.36 17.36 -13.87
C GLU A 117 9.43 17.16 -15.08
#